data_AF-A0A167CU42-F1
#
_entry.id   AF-A0A167CU42-F1
#
_cell.length_a   1.000
_cell.length_b   1.000
_cell.length_c   1.000
_cell.angle_alpha   90.00
_cell.angle_beta   90.00
_cell.angle_gamma   90.00
#
_symmetry.space_group_name_H-M   'P 1'
#
loop_
_entity.id
_entity.type
_entity.pdbx_description
1 polymer ?
#
loop_
_entity_poly.entity_id
_entity_poly.type
_entity_poly.pdbx_seq_one_letter_code
_entity_poly.pdbx_strand_id
1 'polypeptide(L)'
;MFTGSVRPNGKADISIAHKSVPLALQGKKLKLTVLVGSFGSDKPVAVEVTDSFIVAQTQQLTEPARLKALPELHHTFRAPPKTVAKPIALAFVGIVTSLLVILLGFWLGTADLAALGSAVSKAPLGHIGLLSSLLAFELVFVRYFQGTSIFDTLFAVAFIAPVAIFTGSRALREVRERRLNGQFN
;
A
#
# COMPACT_ATOMS: atom_id res chain seq x y z
N MET A 1 3.88 -12.40 -57.13
CA MET A 1 3.38 -12.85 -58.45
C MET A 1 4.16 -14.10 -58.80
N PHE A 2 3.48 -15.22 -59.08
CA PHE A 2 4.14 -16.46 -59.50
C PHE A 2 4.02 -16.57 -61.03
N THR A 3 5.07 -17.02 -61.70
CA THR A 3 5.13 -17.10 -63.16
C THR A 3 4.81 -18.51 -63.66
N GLY A 4 3.95 -18.63 -64.66
CA GLY A 4 3.67 -19.88 -65.37
C GLY A 4 4.62 -20.12 -66.54
N SER A 5 4.87 -21.38 -66.87
CA SER A 5 5.62 -21.75 -68.08
C SER A 5 4.63 -22.14 -69.17
N VAL A 6 4.75 -21.53 -70.35
CA VAL A 6 3.89 -21.81 -71.51
C VAL A 6 4.70 -22.58 -72.55
N ARG A 7 4.19 -23.75 -72.94
CA ARG A 7 4.79 -24.57 -73.99
C ARG A 7 4.42 -24.00 -75.38
N PRO A 8 5.24 -24.23 -76.42
CA PRO A 8 4.97 -23.74 -77.78
C PRO A 8 3.66 -24.26 -78.40
N ASN A 9 3.05 -25.30 -77.81
CA ASN A 9 1.76 -25.86 -78.22
C ASN A 9 0.55 -25.19 -77.53
N GLY A 10 0.75 -24.03 -76.89
CA GLY A 10 -0.31 -23.26 -76.24
C GLY A 10 -0.74 -23.78 -74.85
N LYS A 11 -0.13 -24.85 -74.33
CA LYS A 11 -0.42 -25.35 -72.98
C LYS A 11 0.41 -24.60 -71.94
N ALA A 12 -0.27 -24.04 -70.93
CA ALA A 12 0.35 -23.39 -69.78
C ALA A 12 0.30 -24.30 -68.55
N ASP A 13 1.40 -24.35 -67.80
CA ASP A 13 1.51 -25.08 -66.54
C ASP A 13 2.04 -24.13 -65.44
N ILE A 14 1.37 -24.12 -64.29
CA ILE A 14 1.67 -23.27 -63.14
C ILE A 14 1.77 -24.16 -61.91
N SER A 15 3.01 -24.39 -61.45
CA SER A 15 3.28 -25.15 -60.22
C SER A 15 3.80 -24.21 -59.14
N ILE A 16 3.04 -24.09 -58.04
CA ILE A 16 3.43 -23.29 -56.87
C ILE A 16 3.76 -24.24 -55.74
N ALA A 17 5.03 -24.26 -55.34
CA ALA A 17 5.46 -25.06 -54.20
C ALA A 17 4.99 -24.43 -52.88
N HIS A 18 4.53 -25.24 -51.92
CA HIS A 18 4.11 -24.76 -50.59
C HIS A 18 5.23 -23.98 -49.86
N LYS A 19 6.51 -24.30 -50.14
CA LYS A 19 7.69 -23.63 -49.58
C LYS A 19 7.96 -22.24 -50.17
N SER A 20 7.47 -21.92 -51.37
CA SER A 20 7.71 -20.64 -52.02
C SER A 20 6.69 -19.55 -51.63
N VAL A 21 5.69 -19.89 -50.82
CA VAL A 21 4.73 -18.93 -50.27
C VAL A 21 5.40 -18.14 -49.13
N PRO A 22 5.46 -16.80 -49.22
CA PRO A 22 6.04 -15.98 -48.16
C PRO A 22 5.40 -16.24 -46.79
N LEU A 23 6.22 -16.29 -45.74
CA LEU A 23 5.77 -16.59 -44.38
C LEU A 23 4.66 -15.63 -43.89
N ALA A 24 4.65 -14.39 -44.36
CA ALA A 24 3.64 -13.38 -44.02
C ALA A 24 2.22 -13.69 -44.53
N LEU A 25 2.09 -14.59 -45.52
CA LEU A 25 0.83 -15.02 -46.12
C LEU A 25 0.39 -16.42 -45.64
N GLN A 26 1.27 -17.17 -44.98
CA GLN A 26 0.94 -18.45 -44.37
C GLN A 26 0.02 -18.24 -43.16
N GLY A 27 -0.94 -19.13 -42.93
CA GLY A 27 -1.94 -19.02 -41.84
C GLY A 27 -3.12 -18.09 -42.12
N LYS A 28 -3.13 -17.37 -43.26
CA LYS A 28 -4.26 -16.54 -43.71
C LYS A 28 -5.05 -17.25 -44.82
N LYS A 29 -6.33 -16.89 -44.99
CA LYS A 29 -7.14 -17.36 -46.12
C LYS A 29 -6.66 -16.68 -47.39
N LEU A 30 -6.17 -17.46 -48.36
CA LEU A 30 -5.65 -16.97 -49.63
C LEU A 30 -6.62 -17.30 -50.77
N LYS A 31 -6.70 -16.41 -51.76
CA LYS A 31 -7.45 -16.60 -53.00
C LYS A 31 -6.48 -16.64 -54.18
N LEU A 32 -6.70 -17.55 -55.14
CA LEU A 32 -5.88 -17.66 -56.35
C LEU A 32 -6.64 -17.07 -57.54
N THR A 33 -6.10 -15.98 -58.08
CA THR A 33 -6.62 -15.34 -59.29
C THR A 33 -5.58 -15.47 -60.40
N VAL A 34 -5.98 -16.08 -61.51
CA VAL A 34 -5.18 -16.16 -62.73
C VAL A 34 -5.54 -14.98 -63.61
N LEU A 35 -4.52 -14.19 -63.95
CA LEU A 35 -4.63 -13.04 -64.83
C LEU A 35 -3.98 -13.39 -66.16
N VAL A 36 -4.78 -13.42 -67.23
CA VAL A 36 -4.29 -13.60 -68.60
C VAL A 36 -4.49 -12.29 -69.35
N GLY A 37 -3.40 -11.73 -69.86
CA GLY A 37 -3.40 -10.49 -70.63
C GLY A 37 -2.41 -10.59 -71.80
N SER A 38 -2.74 -9.92 -72.89
CA SER A 38 -1.88 -9.76 -74.06
C SER A 38 -1.42 -8.30 -74.14
N PHE A 39 -0.30 -8.04 -74.81
CA PHE A 39 0.16 -6.67 -75.12
C PHE A 39 -0.64 -6.01 -76.27
N GLY A 40 -1.55 -6.76 -76.91
CA GLY A 40 -2.51 -6.24 -77.90
C GLY A 40 -3.72 -5.53 -77.25
N SER A 41 -4.66 -5.09 -78.09
CA SER A 41 -5.87 -4.34 -77.69
C SER A 41 -7.01 -5.17 -77.06
N ASP A 42 -6.76 -6.46 -76.78
CA ASP A 42 -7.76 -7.36 -76.22
C ASP A 42 -7.90 -7.18 -74.70
N LYS A 43 -9.12 -7.36 -74.18
CA LYS A 43 -9.42 -7.17 -72.77
C LYS A 43 -8.73 -8.25 -71.92
N PRO A 44 -8.02 -7.89 -70.84
CA PRO A 44 -7.42 -8.88 -69.93
C PRO A 44 -8.51 -9.64 -69.19
N VAL A 45 -8.30 -10.94 -69.00
CA VAL A 45 -9.24 -11.85 -68.31
C VAL A 45 -8.65 -12.23 -66.96
N ALA A 46 -9.41 -11.97 -65.90
CA ALA A 46 -9.12 -12.40 -64.54
C ALA A 46 -10.08 -13.53 -64.14
N VAL A 47 -9.55 -14.72 -63.86
CA VAL A 47 -10.36 -15.87 -63.43
C VAL A 47 -9.92 -16.29 -62.03
N GLU A 48 -10.87 -16.39 -61.10
CA GLU A 48 -10.65 -17.01 -59.79
C GLU A 48 -10.71 -18.53 -59.96
N VAL A 49 -9.61 -19.23 -59.68
CA VAL A 49 -9.47 -20.66 -59.99
C VAL A 49 -9.82 -21.55 -58.80
N THR A 50 -9.87 -21.00 -57.58
CA THR A 50 -10.06 -21.81 -56.36
C THR A 50 -10.73 -21.01 -55.25
N ASP A 51 -11.62 -21.67 -54.50
CA ASP A 51 -12.16 -21.17 -53.24
C ASP A 51 -11.06 -21.05 -52.18
N SER A 52 -11.25 -20.17 -51.20
CA SER A 52 -10.19 -19.79 -50.27
C SER A 52 -9.47 -20.99 -49.64
N PHE A 53 -8.16 -21.10 -49.82
CA PHE A 53 -7.34 -22.15 -49.22
C PHE A 53 -6.37 -21.56 -48.19
N ILE A 54 -5.93 -22.40 -47.26
CA ILE A 54 -5.03 -22.02 -46.17
C ILE A 54 -3.72 -22.78 -46.34
N VAL A 55 -2.62 -22.03 -46.37
CA VAL A 55 -1.26 -22.57 -46.37
C VAL A 55 -0.83 -22.69 -44.91
N ALA A 56 -0.52 -23.91 -44.46
CA ALA A 56 -0.16 -24.16 -43.06
C ALA A 56 1.11 -23.39 -42.69
N GLN A 57 1.05 -22.66 -41.59
CA GLN A 57 2.17 -21.83 -41.13
C GLN A 57 3.23 -22.72 -40.49
N THR A 58 4.43 -22.76 -41.08
CA THR A 58 5.53 -23.61 -40.60
C THR A 58 6.41 -22.91 -39.56
N GLN A 59 6.32 -21.59 -39.40
CA GLN A 59 7.13 -20.80 -38.46
C GLN A 59 6.33 -19.64 -37.83
N GLN A 60 6.60 -19.33 -36.56
CA GLN A 60 6.02 -18.15 -35.89
C GLN A 60 6.52 -16.87 -36.56
N LEU A 61 5.59 -16.08 -37.10
CA LEU A 61 5.89 -14.80 -37.73
C LEU A 61 6.13 -13.75 -36.64
N THR A 62 7.38 -13.33 -36.45
CA THR A 62 7.68 -12.14 -35.65
C THR A 62 7.19 -10.92 -36.40
N GLU A 63 6.10 -10.31 -35.95
CA GLU A 63 5.61 -9.07 -36.57
C GLU A 63 6.70 -7.98 -36.46
N PRO A 64 7.04 -7.27 -37.55
CA PRO A 64 7.98 -6.17 -37.49
C PRO A 64 7.42 -5.08 -36.57
N ALA A 65 8.29 -4.41 -35.80
CA ALA A 65 7.90 -3.29 -34.95
C ALA A 65 7.20 -2.22 -35.79
N ARG A 66 5.88 -2.09 -35.60
CA ARG A 66 5.02 -1.09 -36.26
C ARG A 66 4.59 -0.05 -35.23
N LEU A 67 4.24 1.14 -35.71
CA LEU A 67 3.61 2.19 -34.91
C LEU A 67 2.17 1.80 -34.54
N LYS A 68 2.03 0.86 -33.59
CA LYS A 68 0.77 0.48 -32.97
C LYS A 68 0.72 1.07 -31.55
N ALA A 69 -0.46 1.37 -31.03
CA ALA A 69 -0.61 1.73 -29.63
C ALA A 69 -0.12 0.57 -28.75
N LEU A 70 0.78 0.88 -27.81
CA LEU A 70 1.25 -0.09 -26.82
C LEU A 70 0.13 -0.37 -25.80
N PRO A 71 0.11 -1.56 -25.18
CA PRO A 71 -0.80 -1.83 -24.08
C PRO A 71 -0.56 -0.84 -22.93
N GLU A 72 -1.65 -0.46 -22.25
CA GLU A 72 -1.59 0.41 -21.08
C GLU A 72 -0.86 -0.29 -19.91
N LEU A 73 0.04 0.43 -19.25
CA LEU A 73 0.79 -0.07 -18.11
C LEU A 73 0.00 0.21 -16.82
N HIS A 74 -0.56 -0.83 -16.21
CA HIS A 74 -1.17 -0.73 -14.88
C HIS A 74 -0.14 -1.01 -13.79
N HIS A 75 0.00 -0.08 -12.84
CA HIS A 75 0.80 -0.32 -11.65
C HIS A 75 0.02 -1.19 -10.65
N THR A 76 0.55 -2.38 -10.34
CA THR A 76 -0.02 -3.26 -9.31
C THR A 76 0.50 -2.86 -7.94
N PHE A 77 -0.36 -2.24 -7.13
CA PHE A 77 -0.05 -1.92 -5.74
C PHE A 77 0.09 -3.19 -4.89
N ARG A 78 0.94 -3.12 -3.87
CA ARG A 78 1.05 -4.20 -2.88
C ARG A 78 -0.25 -4.34 -2.10
N ALA A 79 -0.64 -5.58 -1.83
CA ALA A 79 -1.78 -5.86 -0.97
C ALA A 79 -1.51 -5.33 0.45
N PRO A 80 -2.53 -4.79 1.15
CA PRO A 80 -2.39 -4.35 2.52
C PRO A 80 -2.02 -5.53 3.45
N PRO A 81 -1.27 -5.29 4.54
CA PRO A 81 -0.94 -6.33 5.49
C PRO A 81 -2.19 -6.87 6.19
N LYS A 82 -2.19 -8.18 6.50
CA LYS A 82 -3.28 -8.80 7.24
C LYS A 82 -3.23 -8.37 8.71
N THR A 83 -4.34 -7.83 9.22
CA THR A 83 -4.50 -7.46 10.64
C THR A 83 -5.21 -8.57 11.42
N VAL A 84 -5.04 -8.58 12.74
CA VAL A 84 -5.75 -9.52 13.64
C VAL A 84 -7.26 -9.28 13.64
N ALA A 85 -8.02 -10.33 14.01
CA ALA A 85 -9.46 -10.21 14.16
C ALA A 85 -9.82 -9.30 15.36
N LYS A 86 -10.77 -8.38 15.15
CA LYS A 86 -11.25 -7.42 16.16
C LYS A 86 -11.62 -8.04 17.53
N PRO A 87 -12.34 -9.17 17.63
CA PRO A 87 -12.71 -9.73 18.94
C PRO A 87 -11.50 -10.20 19.74
N ILE A 88 -10.47 -10.73 19.07
CA ILE A 88 -9.24 -11.18 19.74
C ILE A 88 -8.51 -9.98 20.31
N ALA A 89 -8.34 -8.91 19.53
CA ALA A 89 -7.72 -7.68 20.01
C ALA A 89 -8.48 -7.08 21.20
N LEU A 90 -9.82 -7.08 21.16
CA LEU A 90 -10.66 -6.57 22.24
C LEU A 90 -10.53 -7.40 23.53
N ALA A 91 -10.43 -8.73 23.41
CA ALA A 91 -10.22 -9.60 24.56
C ALA A 91 -8.91 -9.27 25.30
N PHE A 92 -7.81 -9.05 24.58
CA PHE A 92 -6.54 -8.64 25.18
C PHE A 92 -6.62 -7.27 25.85
N VAL A 93 -7.28 -6.29 25.23
CA VAL A 93 -7.51 -4.97 25.86
C VAL A 93 -8.30 -5.14 27.16
N GLY A 94 -9.32 -6.00 27.16
CA GLY A 94 -10.11 -6.31 28.36
C GLY A 94 -9.27 -6.93 29.48
N ILE A 95 -8.39 -7.88 29.16
CA ILE A 95 -7.48 -8.51 30.12
C ILE A 95 -6.54 -7.48 30.74
N VAL A 96 -5.88 -6.66 29.91
CA VAL A 96 -4.94 -5.63 30.38
C VAL A 96 -5.65 -4.59 31.26
N THR A 97 -6.85 -4.15 30.86
CA THR A 97 -7.64 -3.20 31.63
C THR A 97 -8.08 -3.79 32.97
N SER A 98 -8.54 -5.05 32.98
CA SER A 98 -8.92 -5.76 34.20
C SER A 98 -7.75 -5.87 35.19
N LEU A 99 -6.57 -6.24 34.69
CA LEU A 99 -5.37 -6.34 35.52
C LEU A 99 -5.00 -4.99 36.16
N LEU A 100 -5.11 -3.90 35.40
CA LEU A 100 -4.87 -2.55 35.90
C LEU A 100 -5.88 -2.17 37.01
N VAL A 101 -7.17 -2.49 36.84
CA VAL A 101 -8.20 -2.25 37.85
C VAL A 101 -7.93 -3.06 39.12
N ILE A 102 -7.55 -4.33 38.99
CA ILE A 102 -7.18 -5.18 40.14
C ILE A 102 -5.98 -4.58 40.88
N LEU A 103 -4.95 -4.12 40.16
CA LEU A 103 -3.78 -3.48 40.75
C LEU A 103 -4.14 -2.21 41.52
N LEU A 104 -4.96 -1.34 40.93
CA LEU A 104 -5.45 -0.13 41.59
C LEU A 104 -6.28 -0.46 42.84
N GLY A 105 -7.18 -1.46 42.75
CA GLY A 105 -7.98 -1.92 43.89
C GLY A 105 -7.11 -2.45 45.03
N PHE A 106 -6.06 -3.22 44.71
CA PHE A 106 -5.11 -3.71 45.70
C PHE A 106 -4.40 -2.55 46.40
N TRP A 107 -3.87 -1.58 45.64
CA TRP A 107 -3.23 -0.40 46.23
C TRP A 107 -4.17 0.42 47.10
N LEU A 108 -5.42 0.62 46.70
CA LEU A 108 -6.40 1.35 47.53
C LEU A 108 -6.72 0.62 48.84
N GLY A 109 -6.66 -0.72 48.84
CA GLY A 109 -6.85 -1.53 50.05
C GLY A 109 -5.64 -1.54 50.99
N THR A 110 -4.42 -1.36 50.47
CA THR A 110 -3.18 -1.37 51.27
C THR A 110 -2.62 0.01 51.58
N ALA A 111 -3.05 1.04 50.87
CA ALA A 111 -2.56 2.40 51.04
C ALA A 111 -3.20 3.05 52.28
N ASP A 112 -2.38 3.77 53.04
CA ASP A 112 -2.88 4.65 54.09
C ASP A 112 -3.30 6.00 53.48
N LEU A 113 -4.59 6.12 53.12
CA LEU A 113 -5.14 7.37 52.59
C LEU A 113 -5.15 8.51 53.63
N ALA A 114 -5.03 8.21 54.92
CA ALA A 114 -4.96 9.23 55.98
C ALA A 114 -3.58 9.91 56.02
N ALA A 115 -2.52 9.19 55.67
CA ALA A 115 -1.18 9.76 55.46
C ALA A 115 -1.16 10.79 54.31
N LEU A 116 -1.98 10.58 53.28
CA LEU A 116 -2.16 11.47 52.14
C LEU A 116 -2.93 12.75 52.52
N GLY A 117 -4.04 12.60 53.27
CA GLY A 117 -4.81 13.74 53.78
C GLY A 117 -4.01 14.63 54.75
N SER A 118 -3.18 14.02 55.61
CA SER A 118 -2.28 14.75 56.52
C SER A 118 -1.11 15.43 55.81
N ALA A 119 -0.66 14.92 54.66
CA ALA A 119 0.35 15.57 53.82
C ALA A 119 -0.21 16.82 53.12
N VAL A 120 -1.39 16.68 52.53
CA VAL A 120 -2.04 17.76 51.79
C VAL A 120 -2.47 18.89 52.73
N SER A 121 -2.90 18.60 53.95
CA SER A 121 -3.27 19.65 54.91
C SER A 121 -2.07 20.47 55.43
N LYS A 122 -0.88 19.88 55.54
CA LYS A 122 0.35 20.56 55.99
C LYS A 122 1.01 21.42 54.91
N ALA A 123 0.99 20.98 53.65
CA ALA A 123 1.55 21.74 52.53
C ALA A 123 0.65 21.68 51.28
N PRO A 124 -0.55 22.30 51.32
CA PRO A 124 -1.55 22.17 50.26
C PRO A 124 -1.07 22.71 48.93
N LEU A 125 -0.41 23.88 48.91
CA LEU A 125 0.08 24.48 47.67
C LEU A 125 1.17 23.66 46.97
N GLY A 126 2.01 22.93 47.72
CA GLY A 126 3.07 22.09 47.16
C GLY A 126 2.50 20.83 46.53
N HIS A 127 1.74 20.06 47.31
CA HIS A 127 1.21 18.76 46.88
C HIS A 127 0.11 18.89 45.81
N ILE A 128 -0.83 19.82 45.98
CA ILE A 128 -1.88 20.07 44.96
C ILE A 128 -1.25 20.60 43.68
N GLY A 129 -0.31 21.54 43.80
CA GLY A 129 0.39 22.11 42.65
C GLY A 129 1.25 21.08 41.90
N LEU A 130 1.88 20.15 42.62
CA LEU A 130 2.63 19.06 42.01
C LEU A 130 1.68 18.08 41.29
N LEU A 131 0.61 17.63 41.94
CA LEU A 131 -0.36 16.71 41.35
C LEU A 131 -1.06 17.33 40.13
N SER A 132 -1.43 18.62 40.19
CA SER A 132 -2.02 19.32 39.05
C SER A 132 -1.04 19.47 37.89
N SER A 133 0.25 19.71 38.18
CA SER A 133 1.27 19.79 37.13
C SER A 133 1.52 18.43 36.47
N LEU A 134 1.46 17.34 37.24
CA LEU A 134 1.58 15.97 36.71
C LEU A 134 0.39 15.61 35.82
N LEU A 135 -0.83 15.97 36.24
CA LEU A 135 -2.04 15.80 35.43
C LEU A 135 -1.97 16.64 34.14
N ALA A 136 -1.45 17.87 34.23
CA ALA A 136 -1.27 18.72 33.07
C ALA A 136 -0.27 18.12 32.05
N PHE A 137 0.83 17.53 32.52
CA PHE A 137 1.76 16.80 31.66
C PHE A 137 1.10 15.61 30.96
N GLU A 138 0.36 14.79 31.70
CA GLU A 138 -0.35 13.64 31.13
C GLU A 138 -1.33 14.09 30.04
N LEU A 139 -2.06 15.17 30.27
CA LEU A 139 -3.00 15.72 29.29
C LEU A 139 -2.29 16.23 28.03
N VAL A 140 -1.11 16.86 28.17
CA VAL A 140 -0.29 17.27 27.02
C VAL A 140 0.19 16.06 26.23
N PHE A 141 0.61 14.98 26.90
CA PHE A 141 1.03 13.76 26.21
C PHE A 141 -0.13 13.01 25.54
N VAL A 142 -1.30 12.98 26.16
CA VAL A 142 -2.51 12.43 25.51
C VAL A 142 -2.87 13.24 24.26
N ARG A 143 -2.78 14.58 24.32
CA ARG A 143 -2.98 15.43 23.13
C ARG A 143 -1.91 15.21 22.06
N TYR A 144 -0.67 14.99 22.45
CA TYR A 144 0.40 14.63 21.52
C TYR A 144 0.07 13.31 20.80
N PHE A 145 -0.33 12.28 21.54
CA PHE A 145 -0.70 10.98 20.99
C PHE A 145 -1.88 11.06 20.00
N GLN A 146 -2.81 12.00 20.21
CA GLN A 146 -3.94 12.24 19.30
C GLN A 146 -3.55 12.99 18.00
N GLY A 147 -2.32 13.48 17.87
CA GLY A 147 -1.81 14.10 16.64
C GLY A 147 -1.37 15.55 16.76
N THR A 148 -1.17 16.09 17.96
CA THR A 148 -0.65 17.46 18.14
C THR A 148 0.80 17.56 17.64
N SER A 149 1.19 18.70 17.06
CA SER A 149 2.57 18.95 16.63
C SER A 149 3.57 18.87 17.79
N ILE A 150 4.75 18.33 17.52
CA ILE A 150 5.83 18.24 18.52
C ILE A 150 6.22 19.62 19.08
N PHE A 151 6.21 20.67 18.25
CA PHE A 151 6.58 22.02 18.69
C PHE A 151 5.55 22.59 19.67
N ASP A 152 4.26 22.38 19.42
CA ASP A 152 3.20 22.84 20.32
C ASP A 152 3.27 22.11 21.68
N THR A 153 3.58 20.82 21.66
CA THR A 153 3.78 20.06 22.90
C THR A 153 5.01 20.51 23.66
N LEU A 154 6.10 20.83 22.96
CA LEU A 154 7.32 21.34 23.56
C LEU A 154 7.08 22.71 24.20
N PHE A 155 6.35 23.61 23.54
CA PHE A 155 5.93 24.88 24.11
C PHE A 155 5.05 24.69 25.35
N ALA A 156 4.03 23.82 25.27
CA ALA A 156 3.16 23.53 26.41
C ALA A 156 3.94 22.97 27.61
N VAL A 157 4.86 22.02 27.37
CA VAL A 157 5.77 21.48 28.38
C VAL A 157 6.68 22.57 28.94
N ALA A 158 7.21 23.46 28.11
CA ALA A 158 8.08 24.55 28.55
C ALA A 158 7.36 25.53 29.50
N PHE A 159 6.04 25.72 29.37
CA PHE A 159 5.25 26.50 30.32
C PHE A 159 4.93 25.74 31.61
N ILE A 160 4.64 24.44 31.52
CA ILE A 160 4.23 23.63 32.68
C ILE A 160 5.44 23.25 33.55
N ALA A 161 6.61 23.00 32.95
CA ALA A 161 7.80 22.51 33.64
C ALA A 161 8.32 23.44 34.75
N PRO A 162 8.45 24.77 34.58
CA PRO A 162 8.85 25.66 35.65
C PRO A 162 7.90 25.61 36.85
N VAL A 163 6.59 25.55 36.60
CA VAL A 163 5.57 25.44 37.64
C VAL A 163 5.71 24.12 38.38
N ALA A 164 5.89 23.01 37.66
CA ALA A 164 6.09 21.69 38.24
C ALA A 164 7.37 21.60 39.10
N ILE A 165 8.48 22.18 38.64
CA ILE A 165 9.74 22.23 39.38
C ILE A 165 9.58 23.04 40.67
N PHE A 166 8.89 24.18 40.59
CA PHE A 166 8.66 25.03 41.74
C PHE A 166 7.74 24.39 42.79
N THR A 167 6.60 23.84 42.38
CA THR A 167 5.66 23.17 43.29
C THR A 167 6.24 21.86 43.83
N GLY A 168 6.92 21.10 42.97
CA GLY A 168 7.57 19.84 43.32
C GLY A 168 8.72 20.00 44.31
N SER A 169 9.58 21.01 44.14
CA SER A 169 10.65 21.28 45.11
C SER A 169 10.11 21.60 46.50
N ARG A 170 8.95 22.28 46.60
CA ARG A 170 8.27 22.56 47.87
C ARG A 170 7.62 21.32 48.48
N ALA A 171 6.95 20.51 47.66
CA ALA A 171 6.35 19.24 48.11
C ALA A 171 7.43 18.27 48.65
N LEU A 172 8.53 18.11 47.93
CA LEU A 172 9.64 17.24 48.34
C LEU A 172 10.36 17.75 49.59
N ARG A 173 10.42 19.07 49.80
CA ARG A 173 11.00 19.66 51.01
C ARG A 173 10.16 19.34 52.24
N GLU A 174 8.84 19.38 52.13
CA GLU A 174 7.93 18.97 53.22
C GLU A 174 8.09 17.48 53.56
N VAL A 175 8.18 16.62 52.55
CA VAL A 175 8.44 15.18 52.76
C VAL A 175 9.78 14.95 53.46
N ARG A 176 10.81 15.74 53.11
CA ARG A 176 12.11 15.72 53.80
C ARG A 176 12.02 16.19 55.25
N GLU A 177 11.21 17.21 55.55
CA GLU A 177 11.00 17.69 56.92
C GLU A 177 10.25 16.64 57.77
N ARG A 178 9.23 15.96 57.21
CA ARG A 178 8.55 14.84 57.88
C ARG A 178 9.52 13.70 58.23
N ARG A 179 10.45 13.41 57.32
CA ARG A 179 11.54 12.45 57.57
C ARG A 179 12.40 12.84 58.76
N LEU A 180 12.85 14.09 58.79
CA LEU A 180 13.74 14.57 59.85
C LEU A 180 13.04 14.61 61.21
N ASN A 181 11.72 14.83 61.20
CA ASN A 181 10.88 14.86 62.41
C ASN A 181 10.37 13.48 62.85
N GLY A 182 10.75 12.40 62.18
CA GLY A 182 10.30 11.04 62.51
C GLY A 182 8.81 10.76 62.29
N GLN A 183 8.11 11.59 61.50
CA GLN A 183 6.66 11.49 61.26
C GLN A 183 6.30 10.57 60.07
N PHE A 184 7.07 9.50 59.88
CA PHE A 184 6.74 8.45 58.92
C PHE A 184 5.93 7.36 59.61
N ASN A 185 4.65 7.65 59.82
CA ASN A 185 3.57 6.67 59.93
C ASN A 185 2.40 7.25 59.15
#